data_AF-A0A8T5QQJ4-F1
#
_entry.id   AF-A0A8T5QQJ4-F1
#
_cell.length_a   1.000
_cell.length_b   1.000
_cell.length_c   1.000
_cell.angle_alpha   90.00
_cell.angle_beta   90.00
_cell.angle_gamma   90.00
#
_symmetry.space_group_name_H-M   'P 1'
#
loop_
_entity.id
_entity.type
_entity.pdbx_description
1 polymer ?
#
loop_
_entity_poly.entity_id
_entity_poly.type
_entity_poly.pdbx_seq_one_letter_code
_entity_poly.pdbx_strand_id
1 'polypeptide(L)'
;MANASLVKYIKDQLKAGYSTTEIRQTLLRQGNNTSVVDAAIKEAKPKPPLIWIAIALIILVIIVLTVLVYVKMQTPEKDILLPKEEIPIPEKEELQKEEIITEEEIDLDKIPVPPAEKIKIPPAEDTQEFESSMKIAEIREISTTEPDRAEALCSDLKTRMEKDSCYAQIAGTAAKPEFCAKISEQKVRDQCYFNLAAAGHNTCSKIKDETTKKSCTQLLMLNITAY
;
A
#
# COMPACT_ATOMS: atom_id res chain seq x y z
N MET A 1 3.44 26.82 15.96
CA MET A 1 2.32 26.64 16.91
C MET A 1 1.04 27.05 16.19
N ALA A 2 -0.04 26.26 16.30
CA ALA A 2 -1.29 26.58 15.60
C ALA A 2 -1.96 27.82 16.22
N ASN A 3 -2.64 28.63 15.40
CA ASN A 3 -3.39 29.77 15.89
C ASN A 3 -4.59 29.28 16.71
N ALA A 4 -4.69 29.68 17.97
CA ALA A 4 -5.75 29.24 18.89
C ALA A 4 -7.17 29.51 18.35
N SER A 5 -7.36 30.61 17.61
CA SER A 5 -8.64 30.94 16.98
C SER A 5 -9.02 29.94 15.89
N LEU A 6 -8.04 29.46 15.12
CA LEU A 6 -8.25 28.47 14.08
C LEU A 6 -8.62 27.11 14.68
N VAL A 7 -7.91 26.69 15.73
CA VAL A 7 -8.22 25.45 16.46
C VAL A 7 -9.63 25.49 17.04
N LYS A 8 -10.05 26.63 17.62
CA LYS A 8 -11.40 26.82 18.15
C LYS A 8 -12.46 26.69 17.04
N TYR A 9 -12.26 27.39 15.92
CA TYR A 9 -13.15 27.29 14.77
C TYR A 9 -13.29 25.84 14.29
N ILE A 10 -12.19 25.11 14.12
CA ILE A 10 -12.23 23.71 13.69
C ILE A 10 -13.00 22.84 14.70
N LYS A 11 -12.81 23.05 16.01
CA LYS A 11 -13.58 22.32 17.05
C LYS A 11 -15.08 22.57 16.94
N ASP A 12 -15.49 23.80 16.69
CA ASP A 12 -16.91 24.15 16.57
C ASP A 12 -17.53 23.54 15.30
N GLN A 13 -16.79 23.51 14.18
CA GLN A 13 -17.21 22.83 12.96
C GLN A 13 -17.32 21.30 13.15
N LEU A 14 -16.36 20.68 13.84
CA LEU A 14 -16.43 19.25 14.15
C LEU A 14 -17.66 18.91 15.01
N LYS A 15 -18.02 19.77 15.98
CA LYS A 15 -19.25 19.61 16.78
C LYS A 15 -20.52 19.79 15.95
N ALA A 16 -20.47 20.63 14.91
CA ALA A 16 -21.57 20.81 13.98
C ALA A 16 -21.70 19.68 12.94
N GLY A 17 -20.79 18.69 12.95
CA GLY A 17 -20.87 17.50 12.11
C GLY A 17 -20.07 17.55 10.81
N TYR A 18 -19.30 18.60 10.58
CA TYR A 18 -18.44 18.70 9.40
C TYR A 18 -17.27 17.72 9.48
N SER A 19 -16.91 17.11 8.35
CA SER A 19 -15.74 16.24 8.27
C SER A 19 -14.45 17.07 8.31
N THR A 20 -13.35 16.45 8.75
CA THR A 20 -12.03 17.12 8.73
C THR A 20 -11.60 17.50 7.32
N THR A 21 -12.03 16.76 6.31
CA THR A 21 -11.67 17.00 4.90
C THR A 21 -12.36 18.25 4.37
N GLU A 22 -13.65 18.42 4.64
CA GLU A 22 -14.42 19.62 4.24
C GLU A 22 -13.87 20.87 4.91
N ILE A 23 -13.59 20.78 6.21
CA ILE A 23 -12.99 21.89 6.97
C ILE A 23 -11.61 22.25 6.39
N ARG A 24 -10.77 21.24 6.09
CA ARG A 24 -9.45 21.44 5.48
C ARG A 24 -9.56 22.14 4.14
N GLN A 25 -10.38 21.61 3.22
CA GLN A 25 -10.54 22.20 1.89
C GLN A 25 -11.07 23.64 1.94
N THR A 26 -12.00 23.92 2.86
CA THR A 26 -12.54 25.28 3.05
C THR A 26 -11.46 26.26 3.49
N LEU A 27 -10.64 25.87 4.47
CA LEU A 27 -9.54 26.72 4.95
C LEU A 27 -8.47 26.94 3.87
N LEU A 28 -8.16 25.93 3.05
CA LEU A 28 -7.22 26.07 1.94
C LEU A 28 -7.74 27.03 0.86
N ARG A 29 -9.04 26.98 0.53
CA ARG A 29 -9.67 27.93 -0.41
C ARG A 29 -9.63 29.38 0.08
N GLN A 30 -9.62 29.57 1.40
CA GLN A 30 -9.43 30.89 2.03
C GLN A 30 -7.96 31.35 2.05
N GLY A 31 -7.04 30.60 1.43
CA GLY A 31 -5.62 30.95 1.34
C GLY A 31 -4.81 30.60 2.59
N ASN A 32 -5.34 29.75 3.49
CA ASN A 32 -4.57 29.32 4.66
C ASN A 32 -3.46 28.34 4.24
N ASN A 33 -2.30 28.45 4.90
CA ASN A 33 -1.17 27.55 4.67
C ASN A 33 -1.51 26.11 5.10
N THR A 34 -1.20 25.13 4.23
CA THR A 34 -1.48 23.71 4.43
C THR A 34 -0.93 23.17 5.76
N SER A 35 0.31 23.51 6.09
CA SER A 35 0.99 23.06 7.32
C SER A 35 0.30 23.59 8.58
N VAL A 36 -0.18 24.84 8.55
CA VAL A 36 -0.89 25.47 9.67
C VAL A 36 -2.28 24.83 9.86
N VAL A 37 -2.99 24.58 8.75
CA VAL A 37 -4.31 23.92 8.77
C VAL A 37 -4.19 22.51 9.33
N ASP A 38 -3.21 21.73 8.87
CA ASP A 38 -3.03 20.34 9.32
C ASP A 38 -2.62 20.25 10.79
N ALA A 39 -1.74 21.15 11.26
CA ALA A 39 -1.40 21.25 12.67
C ALA A 39 -2.62 21.61 13.52
N ALA A 40 -3.45 22.56 13.07
CA ALA A 40 -4.65 22.98 13.78
C ALA A 40 -5.73 21.89 13.82
N ILE A 41 -5.92 21.13 12.73
CA ILE A 41 -6.84 19.98 12.69
C ILE A 41 -6.38 18.90 13.66
N LYS A 42 -5.07 18.59 13.68
CA LYS A 42 -4.50 17.59 14.59
C LYS A 42 -4.74 17.96 16.05
N GLU A 43 -4.61 19.24 16.40
CA GLU A 43 -4.86 19.76 17.75
C GLU A 43 -6.35 19.86 18.10
N ALA A 44 -7.21 20.08 17.10
CA ALA A 44 -8.64 20.20 17.27
C ALA A 44 -9.36 18.86 17.47
N LYS A 45 -8.80 17.74 16.96
CA LYS A 45 -9.40 16.41 17.10
C LYS A 45 -9.60 16.07 18.59
N PRO A 46 -10.83 15.70 19.00
CA PRO A 46 -11.07 15.30 20.37
C PRO A 46 -10.20 14.07 20.67
N LYS A 47 -9.42 14.13 21.75
CA LYS A 47 -8.76 12.93 22.25
C LYS A 47 -9.88 11.95 22.62
N PRO A 48 -9.79 10.66 22.22
CA PRO A 48 -10.77 9.68 22.65
C PRO A 48 -10.81 9.74 24.19
N PRO A 49 -12.00 9.81 24.82
CA PRO A 49 -12.04 9.85 26.27
C PRO A 49 -11.33 8.61 26.81
N LEU A 50 -10.51 8.79 27.84
CA LEU A 50 -9.72 7.73 28.50
C LEU A 50 -10.56 6.48 28.81
N ILE A 51 -11.85 6.68 29.01
CA ILE A 51 -12.86 5.62 29.21
C ILE A 51 -12.86 4.60 28.06
N TRP A 52 -12.77 5.02 26.79
CA TRP A 52 -12.74 4.06 25.66
C TRP A 52 -11.47 3.20 25.66
N ILE A 53 -10.34 3.76 26.09
CA ILE A 53 -9.08 3.00 26.22
C ILE A 53 -9.24 1.96 27.33
N ALA A 54 -9.82 2.33 28.46
CA ALA A 54 -10.11 1.39 29.55
C ALA A 54 -11.08 0.28 29.10
N ILE A 55 -12.15 0.62 28.37
CA ILE A 55 -13.10 -0.35 27.82
C ILE A 55 -12.39 -1.30 26.84
N ALA A 56 -11.55 -0.79 25.93
CA ALA A 56 -10.81 -1.61 24.98
C ALA A 56 -9.87 -2.60 25.68
N LEU A 57 -9.19 -2.18 26.75
CA LEU A 57 -8.35 -3.07 27.56
C LEU A 57 -9.16 -4.14 28.28
N ILE A 58 -10.33 -3.79 28.83
CA ILE A 58 -11.23 -4.77 29.47
C ILE A 58 -11.70 -5.82 28.45
N ILE A 59 -12.11 -5.37 27.25
CA ILE A 59 -12.53 -6.28 26.17
C ILE A 59 -11.38 -7.20 25.76
N LEU A 60 -10.16 -6.68 25.62
CA LEU A 60 -8.98 -7.49 25.30
C LEU A 60 -8.74 -8.58 26.35
N VAL A 61 -8.84 -8.25 27.64
CA VAL A 61 -8.72 -9.22 28.74
C VAL A 61 -9.81 -10.29 28.66
N ILE A 62 -11.05 -9.90 28.38
CA ILE A 62 -12.17 -10.85 28.22
C ILE A 62 -11.89 -11.80 27.05
N ILE A 63 -11.42 -11.30 25.90
CA ILE A 63 -11.08 -12.13 24.74
C ILE A 63 -10.00 -13.15 25.11
N VAL A 64 -8.93 -12.72 25.77
CA VAL A 64 -7.86 -13.63 26.22
C VAL A 64 -8.40 -14.70 27.17
N LEU A 65 -9.25 -14.33 28.14
CA LEU A 65 -9.88 -15.29 29.03
C LEU A 65 -10.79 -16.28 28.28
N THR A 66 -11.57 -15.82 27.30
CA THR A 66 -12.41 -16.71 26.49
C THR A 66 -11.58 -17.70 25.66
N VAL A 67 -10.45 -17.26 25.09
CA VAL A 67 -9.52 -18.15 24.36
C VAL A 67 -8.90 -19.17 25.30
N LEU A 68 -8.47 -18.77 26.51
CA LEU A 68 -7.91 -19.70 27.50
C LEU A 68 -8.93 -20.77 27.93
N VAL A 69 -10.19 -20.37 28.14
CA VAL A 69 -11.28 -21.32 28.44
C VAL A 69 -11.51 -22.25 27.25
N TYR A 70 -11.55 -21.71 26.03
CA TYR A 70 -11.73 -22.48 24.81
C TYR A 70 -10.62 -23.52 24.61
N VAL A 71 -9.36 -23.14 24.78
CA VAL A 71 -8.21 -24.05 24.71
C VAL A 71 -8.30 -25.14 25.77
N LYS A 72 -8.68 -24.80 27.02
CA LYS A 72 -8.89 -25.81 28.07
C LYS A 72 -10.03 -26.77 27.75
N MET A 73 -11.09 -26.32 27.08
CA MET A 73 -12.15 -27.23 26.63
C MET A 73 -11.70 -28.14 25.47
N GLN A 74 -10.72 -27.70 24.67
CA GLN A 74 -10.21 -28.45 23.52
C GLN A 74 -9.07 -29.41 23.86
N THR A 75 -8.64 -29.55 25.11
CA THR A 75 -7.77 -30.65 25.51
C THR A 75 -8.65 -31.81 26.01
N PRO A 76 -9.20 -32.68 25.15
CA PRO A 76 -9.60 -33.99 25.61
C PRO A 76 -8.31 -34.67 26.08
N GLU A 77 -8.38 -35.24 27.28
CA GLU A 77 -7.37 -36.14 27.82
C GLU A 77 -7.26 -37.33 26.85
N LYS A 78 -6.43 -37.17 25.82
CA LYS A 78 -6.04 -38.26 24.94
C LYS A 78 -4.96 -39.00 25.68
N ASP A 79 -5.33 -40.13 26.27
CA ASP A 79 -4.39 -41.18 26.63
C ASP A 79 -3.66 -41.64 25.36
N ILE A 80 -2.51 -41.03 25.11
CA ILE A 80 -1.65 -41.36 23.98
C ILE A 80 -0.93 -42.66 24.35
N LEU A 81 -1.50 -43.79 23.94
CA LEU A 81 -0.73 -45.01 23.69
C LEU A 81 0.08 -44.79 22.41
N LEU A 82 1.34 -44.38 22.58
CA LEU A 82 2.32 -44.25 21.50
C LEU A 82 2.58 -45.61 20.83
N PRO A 83 2.30 -45.78 19.53
CA PRO A 83 2.90 -46.84 18.74
C PRO A 83 4.37 -46.48 18.51
N LYS A 84 5.25 -47.38 18.93
CA LYS A 84 6.68 -47.35 18.66
C LYS A 84 6.88 -47.70 17.17
N GLU A 85 6.90 -46.70 16.31
CA GLU A 85 7.21 -46.87 14.89
C GLU A 85 8.63 -46.35 14.62
N GLU A 86 9.50 -47.27 14.21
CA GLU A 86 10.89 -47.00 13.83
C GLU A 86 10.90 -46.38 12.43
N ILE A 87 11.15 -45.07 12.36
CA ILE A 87 11.28 -44.34 11.11
C ILE A 87 12.70 -44.59 10.54
N PRO A 88 12.86 -45.06 9.29
CA PRO A 88 14.15 -45.17 8.64
C PRO A 88 14.72 -43.77 8.36
N ILE A 89 15.96 -43.57 8.82
CA ILE A 89 16.74 -42.36 8.68
C ILE A 89 17.14 -42.20 7.21
N PRO A 90 16.70 -41.15 6.48
CA PRO A 90 17.21 -40.87 5.15
C PRO A 90 18.65 -40.35 5.20
N GLU A 91 19.41 -40.84 4.23
CA GLU A 91 20.82 -40.61 3.97
C GLU A 91 21.13 -39.13 3.73
N LYS A 92 22.25 -38.68 4.32
CA LYS A 92 22.74 -37.29 4.30
C LYS A 92 22.95 -36.81 2.86
N GLU A 93 22.14 -35.86 2.43
CA GLU A 93 22.39 -35.08 1.23
C GLU A 93 23.43 -33.99 1.54
N GLU A 94 24.52 -33.98 0.76
CA GLU A 94 25.66 -33.08 0.92
C GLU A 94 25.25 -31.63 0.64
N LEU A 95 25.29 -30.83 1.72
CA LEU A 95 25.11 -29.39 1.71
C LEU A 95 26.24 -28.73 0.90
N GLN A 96 25.92 -28.27 -0.31
CA GLN A 96 26.84 -27.49 -1.14
C GLN A 96 27.19 -26.19 -0.42
N LYS A 97 28.50 -26.01 -0.25
CA LYS A 97 29.19 -24.89 0.38
C LYS A 97 28.95 -23.62 -0.43
N GLU A 98 28.07 -22.76 0.06
CA GLU A 98 27.82 -21.43 -0.48
C GLU A 98 29.05 -20.54 -0.23
N GLU A 99 29.61 -20.02 -1.31
CA GLU A 99 30.79 -19.15 -1.29
C GLU A 99 30.35 -17.76 -0.83
N ILE A 100 30.74 -17.41 0.40
CA ILE A 100 30.50 -16.11 1.02
C ILE A 100 31.29 -15.07 0.23
N ILE A 101 30.58 -14.27 -0.57
CA ILE A 101 31.13 -13.06 -1.19
C ILE A 101 31.41 -12.09 -0.05
N THR A 102 32.69 -11.87 0.23
CA THR A 102 33.19 -10.85 1.15
C THR A 102 32.71 -9.48 0.70
N GLU A 103 31.98 -8.79 1.58
CA GLU A 103 31.64 -7.37 1.45
C GLU A 103 32.93 -6.56 1.33
N GLU A 104 33.20 -6.05 0.14
CA GLU A 104 34.24 -5.05 -0.07
C GLU A 104 33.76 -3.75 0.59
N GLU A 105 34.44 -3.32 1.65
CA GLU A 105 34.21 -2.02 2.29
C GLU A 105 34.39 -0.91 1.24
N ILE A 106 33.27 -0.36 0.78
CA ILE A 106 33.27 0.82 -0.08
C ILE A 106 33.70 2.00 0.79
N ASP A 107 34.97 2.38 0.61
CA ASP A 107 35.62 3.57 1.19
C ASP A 107 34.90 4.84 0.70
N LEU A 108 33.88 5.26 1.47
CA LEU A 108 33.01 6.40 1.19
C LEU A 108 33.78 7.73 1.07
N ASP A 109 35.01 7.80 1.58
CA ASP A 109 35.83 9.00 1.58
C ASP A 109 36.54 9.26 0.24
N LYS A 110 36.47 8.31 -0.70
CA LYS A 110 37.06 8.45 -2.06
C LYS A 110 36.08 8.84 -3.15
N ILE A 111 34.81 9.12 -2.83
CA ILE A 111 33.87 9.60 -3.85
C ILE A 111 34.27 11.05 -4.18
N PRO A 112 34.80 11.33 -5.39
CA PRO A 112 35.17 12.69 -5.75
C PRO A 112 33.90 13.53 -5.75
N VAL A 113 33.85 14.52 -4.85
CA VAL A 113 32.79 15.52 -4.84
C VAL A 113 32.84 16.22 -6.20
N PRO A 114 31.82 16.05 -7.06
CA PRO A 114 31.83 16.71 -8.35
C PRO A 114 31.92 18.22 -8.09
N PRO A 115 32.82 18.93 -8.79
CA PRO A 115 32.95 20.37 -8.64
C PRO A 115 31.58 21.00 -8.83
N ALA A 116 31.26 21.97 -7.97
CA ALA A 116 29.98 22.69 -7.97
C ALA A 116 29.79 23.43 -9.30
N GLU A 117 29.33 22.69 -10.31
CA GLU A 117 28.97 23.23 -11.60
C GLU A 117 27.65 23.98 -11.41
N LYS A 118 27.65 25.25 -11.82
CA LYS A 118 26.48 26.13 -11.72
C LYS A 118 25.33 25.49 -12.47
N ILE A 119 24.44 24.82 -11.74
CA ILE A 119 23.19 24.29 -12.26
C ILE A 119 22.41 25.48 -12.81
N LYS A 120 22.39 25.62 -14.14
CA LYS A 120 21.46 26.49 -14.82
C LYS A 120 20.09 25.92 -14.53
N ILE A 121 19.36 26.57 -13.63
CA ILE A 121 17.96 26.26 -13.38
C ILE A 121 17.26 26.42 -14.73
N PRO A 122 16.71 25.33 -15.30
CA PRO A 122 15.98 25.43 -16.54
C PRO A 122 14.85 26.45 -16.35
N PRO A 123 14.58 27.31 -17.34
CA PRO A 123 13.46 28.24 -17.29
C PRO A 123 12.19 27.48 -16.94
N ALA A 124 11.30 28.11 -16.19
CA ALA A 124 10.04 27.53 -15.71
C ALA A 124 9.08 27.17 -16.86
N GLU A 125 9.42 26.12 -17.61
CA GLU A 125 8.48 25.13 -18.11
C GLU A 125 8.13 24.30 -16.86
N ASP A 126 6.89 24.09 -16.43
CA ASP A 126 5.78 23.70 -17.26
C ASP A 126 4.49 23.82 -16.44
N THR A 127 3.48 24.53 -16.95
CA THR A 127 2.13 24.53 -16.36
C THR A 127 1.35 23.27 -16.74
N GLN A 128 1.92 22.42 -17.61
CA GLN A 128 1.26 21.25 -18.17
C GLN A 128 1.21 20.04 -17.21
N GLU A 129 2.13 19.92 -16.25
CA GLU A 129 2.09 18.80 -15.27
C GLU A 129 0.89 18.86 -14.33
N PHE A 130 0.37 20.05 -14.03
CA PHE A 130 -0.73 20.20 -13.08
C PHE A 130 -2.06 19.67 -13.65
N GLU A 131 -2.34 19.90 -14.94
CA GLU A 131 -3.59 19.45 -15.57
C GLU A 131 -3.68 17.91 -15.64
N SER A 132 -2.57 17.23 -15.90
CA SER A 132 -2.54 15.76 -15.96
C SER A 132 -2.87 15.13 -14.61
N SER A 133 -2.42 15.73 -13.50
CA SER A 133 -2.69 15.22 -12.15
C SER A 133 -4.18 15.22 -11.78
N MET A 134 -4.92 16.25 -12.20
CA MET A 134 -6.34 16.39 -11.88
C MET A 134 -7.19 15.37 -12.64
N LYS A 135 -6.85 15.10 -13.91
CA LYS A 135 -7.55 14.10 -14.73
C LYS A 135 -7.38 12.68 -14.17
N ILE A 136 -6.20 12.32 -13.67
CA ILE A 136 -5.96 10.98 -13.10
C ILE A 136 -6.82 10.75 -11.84
N ALA A 137 -7.06 11.78 -11.03
CA ALA A 137 -7.90 11.67 -9.84
C ALA A 137 -9.37 11.37 -10.19
N GLU A 138 -9.91 12.04 -11.22
CA GLU A 138 -11.26 11.78 -11.72
C GLU A 138 -11.40 10.35 -12.27
N ILE A 139 -10.42 9.89 -13.06
CA ILE A 139 -10.42 8.53 -13.62
C ILE A 139 -10.47 7.47 -12.51
N ARG A 140 -9.75 7.70 -11.40
CA ARG A 140 -9.75 6.78 -10.25
C ARG A 140 -11.12 6.67 -9.58
N GLU A 141 -11.87 7.75 -9.52
CA GLU A 141 -13.21 7.73 -8.91
C GLU A 141 -14.18 6.93 -9.79
N ILE A 142 -14.14 7.20 -11.10
CA ILE A 142 -15.02 6.56 -12.09
C ILE A 142 -14.65 5.09 -12.31
N SER A 143 -13.38 4.70 -12.20
CA SER A 143 -12.94 3.32 -12.49
C SER A 143 -13.60 2.25 -11.62
N THR A 144 -14.13 2.63 -10.45
CA THR A 144 -14.86 1.71 -9.56
C THR A 144 -16.29 1.43 -10.02
N THR A 145 -16.92 2.37 -10.73
CA THR A 145 -18.34 2.31 -11.11
C THR A 145 -18.54 2.10 -12.61
N GLU A 146 -17.73 2.77 -13.44
CA GLU A 146 -17.82 2.78 -14.90
C GLU A 146 -16.43 2.55 -15.53
N PRO A 147 -15.84 1.34 -15.43
CA PRO A 147 -14.47 1.09 -15.90
C PRO A 147 -14.29 1.31 -17.40
N ASP A 148 -15.33 1.10 -18.21
CA ASP A 148 -15.29 1.33 -19.67
C ASP A 148 -15.23 2.83 -20.01
N ARG A 149 -15.88 3.67 -19.21
CA ARG A 149 -15.78 5.13 -19.32
C ARG A 149 -14.42 5.63 -18.88
N ALA A 150 -13.90 5.08 -17.78
CA ALA A 150 -12.55 5.37 -17.30
C ALA A 150 -11.49 5.00 -18.36
N GLU A 151 -11.69 3.90 -19.09
CA GLU A 151 -10.81 3.49 -20.19
C GLU A 151 -10.74 4.54 -21.30
N ALA A 152 -11.89 5.06 -21.74
CA ALA A 152 -11.94 6.09 -22.77
C ALA A 152 -11.12 7.32 -22.35
N LEU A 153 -11.23 7.74 -21.08
CA LEU A 153 -10.44 8.84 -20.52
C LEU A 153 -8.93 8.53 -20.50
N CYS A 154 -8.52 7.28 -20.18
CA CYS A 154 -7.12 6.88 -20.28
C CYS A 154 -6.60 6.96 -21.72
N SER A 155 -7.43 6.61 -22.71
CA SER A 155 -7.03 6.61 -24.11
C SER A 155 -6.71 8.00 -24.65
N ASP A 156 -7.28 9.05 -24.03
CA ASP A 156 -7.09 10.47 -24.38
C ASP A 156 -5.83 11.12 -23.77
N LEU A 157 -5.11 10.42 -22.89
CA LEU A 157 -3.89 10.95 -22.27
C LEU A 157 -2.79 11.15 -23.33
N LYS A 158 -1.90 12.14 -23.11
CA LYS A 158 -0.93 12.54 -24.15
C LYS A 158 0.24 11.56 -24.23
N THR A 159 0.81 11.21 -23.09
CA THR A 159 2.04 10.42 -23.05
C THR A 159 1.74 8.94 -22.85
N ARG A 160 2.61 8.08 -23.41
CA ARG A 160 2.54 6.62 -23.22
C ARG A 160 2.54 6.24 -21.74
N MET A 161 3.39 6.91 -20.96
CA MET A 161 3.54 6.65 -19.52
C MET A 161 2.26 6.98 -18.74
N GLU A 162 1.59 8.09 -19.05
CA GLU A 162 0.30 8.43 -18.45
C GLU A 162 -0.77 7.39 -18.79
N LYS A 163 -0.85 6.94 -20.06
CA LYS A 163 -1.79 5.87 -20.47
C LYS A 163 -1.57 4.57 -19.71
N ASP A 164 -0.31 4.12 -19.67
CA ASP A 164 0.07 2.87 -19.01
C ASP A 164 -0.22 2.92 -17.50
N SER A 165 0.09 4.03 -16.85
CA SER A 165 -0.22 4.28 -15.43
C SER A 165 -1.73 4.28 -15.18
N CYS A 166 -2.49 4.93 -16.07
CA CYS A 166 -3.95 5.02 -16.00
C CYS A 166 -4.61 3.63 -16.12
N TYR A 167 -4.22 2.82 -17.10
CA TYR A 167 -4.74 1.45 -17.24
C TYR A 167 -4.38 0.56 -16.06
N ALA A 168 -3.17 0.69 -15.50
CA ALA A 168 -2.77 -0.05 -14.30
C ALA A 168 -3.66 0.29 -13.10
N GLN A 169 -4.03 1.57 -12.96
CA GLN A 169 -4.91 2.03 -11.90
C GLN A 169 -6.34 1.52 -12.06
N ILE A 170 -6.89 1.55 -13.28
CA ILE A 170 -8.22 0.97 -13.56
C ILE A 170 -8.20 -0.52 -13.25
N ALA A 171 -7.18 -1.25 -13.71
CA ALA A 171 -7.07 -2.68 -13.47
C ALA A 171 -7.13 -3.01 -11.97
N GLY A 172 -6.34 -2.30 -11.15
CA GLY A 172 -6.28 -2.53 -9.70
C GLY A 172 -7.55 -2.11 -8.95
N THR A 173 -8.22 -1.04 -9.36
CA THR A 173 -9.43 -0.54 -8.69
C THR A 173 -10.69 -1.30 -9.09
N ALA A 174 -10.81 -1.65 -10.38
CA ALA A 174 -11.93 -2.41 -10.91
C ALA A 174 -11.74 -3.94 -10.77
N ALA A 175 -10.58 -4.39 -10.29
CA ALA A 175 -10.20 -5.80 -10.18
C ALA A 175 -10.30 -6.57 -11.53
N LYS A 176 -9.95 -5.89 -12.63
CA LYS A 176 -10.19 -6.32 -14.01
C LYS A 176 -8.86 -6.48 -14.79
N PRO A 177 -8.36 -7.71 -14.99
CA PRO A 177 -7.06 -7.96 -15.61
C PRO A 177 -6.99 -7.59 -17.10
N GLU A 178 -8.12 -7.43 -17.78
CA GLU A 178 -8.19 -6.98 -19.18
C GLU A 178 -7.55 -5.60 -19.39
N PHE A 179 -7.57 -4.72 -18.39
CA PHE A 179 -6.92 -3.41 -18.49
C PHE A 179 -5.39 -3.50 -18.45
N CYS A 180 -4.82 -4.46 -17.70
CA CYS A 180 -3.37 -4.69 -17.75
C CYS A 180 -2.91 -5.05 -19.17
N ALA A 181 -3.73 -5.73 -19.98
CA ALA A 181 -3.38 -6.07 -21.35
C ALA A 181 -3.22 -4.85 -22.28
N LYS A 182 -3.80 -3.69 -21.91
CA LYS A 182 -3.73 -2.44 -22.68
C LYS A 182 -2.46 -1.64 -22.40
N ILE A 183 -1.69 -2.03 -21.37
CA ILE A 183 -0.42 -1.41 -21.01
C ILE A 183 0.63 -1.78 -22.04
N SER A 184 1.25 -0.76 -22.63
CA SER A 184 2.24 -0.91 -23.69
C SER A 184 3.60 -1.33 -23.15
N GLU A 185 4.11 -0.69 -22.10
CA GLU A 185 5.38 -1.00 -21.46
C GLU A 185 5.32 -2.36 -20.74
N GLN A 186 6.19 -3.30 -21.12
CA GLN A 186 6.12 -4.68 -20.59
C GLN A 186 6.32 -4.71 -19.08
N LYS A 187 7.29 -3.96 -18.56
CA LYS A 187 7.58 -3.93 -17.12
C LYS A 187 6.37 -3.45 -16.31
N VAL A 188 5.67 -2.42 -16.80
CA VAL A 188 4.48 -1.86 -16.14
C VAL A 188 3.31 -2.84 -16.24
N ARG A 189 3.15 -3.51 -17.38
CA ARG A 189 2.13 -4.54 -17.59
C ARG A 189 2.30 -5.74 -16.67
N ASP A 190 3.53 -6.24 -16.55
CA ASP A 190 3.85 -7.38 -15.70
C ASP A 190 3.64 -7.02 -14.22
N GLN A 191 4.02 -5.80 -13.80
CA GLN A 191 3.72 -5.28 -12.47
C GLN A 191 2.20 -5.17 -12.20
N CYS A 192 1.42 -4.75 -13.20
CA CYS A 192 -0.05 -4.68 -13.09
C CYS A 192 -0.65 -6.06 -12.80
N TYR A 193 -0.24 -7.09 -13.55
CA TYR A 193 -0.70 -8.47 -13.30
C TYR A 193 -0.22 -9.01 -11.96
N PHE A 194 1.00 -8.69 -11.53
CA PHE A 194 1.52 -9.07 -10.22
C PHE A 194 0.68 -8.49 -9.07
N ASN A 195 0.34 -7.20 -9.15
CA ASN A 195 -0.47 -6.53 -8.13
C ASN A 195 -1.87 -7.15 -8.02
N LEU A 196 -2.48 -7.53 -9.15
CA LEU A 196 -3.75 -8.25 -9.15
C LEU A 196 -3.62 -9.64 -8.51
N ALA A 197 -2.51 -10.35 -8.74
CA ALA A 197 -2.29 -11.64 -8.11
C ALA A 197 -2.13 -11.52 -6.59
N ALA A 198 -1.44 -10.47 -6.13
CA ALA A 198 -1.34 -10.15 -4.70
C ALA A 198 -2.72 -9.85 -4.06
N ALA A 199 -3.66 -9.32 -4.84
CA ALA A 199 -5.05 -9.12 -4.42
C ALA A 199 -5.93 -10.38 -4.54
N GLY A 200 -5.36 -11.54 -4.92
CA GLY A 200 -6.06 -12.83 -4.97
C GLY A 200 -6.55 -13.26 -6.36
N HIS A 201 -6.20 -12.53 -7.42
CA HIS A 201 -6.58 -12.92 -8.78
C HIS A 201 -5.59 -13.92 -9.41
N ASN A 202 -6.06 -14.84 -10.24
CA ASN A 202 -5.18 -15.78 -10.93
C ASN A 202 -4.60 -15.17 -12.23
N THR A 203 -3.64 -14.25 -12.10
CA THR A 203 -3.06 -13.50 -13.23
C THR A 203 -1.59 -13.80 -13.51
N CYS A 204 -0.91 -14.62 -12.70
CA CYS A 204 0.53 -14.89 -12.85
C CYS A 204 0.91 -15.50 -14.21
N SER A 205 0.02 -16.27 -14.83
CA SER A 205 0.25 -16.86 -16.16
C SER A 205 0.38 -15.83 -17.29
N LYS A 206 -0.09 -14.59 -17.06
CA LYS A 206 -0.04 -13.49 -18.03
C LYS A 206 1.24 -12.64 -17.95
N ILE A 207 2.07 -12.85 -16.93
CA ILE A 207 3.34 -12.14 -16.74
C ILE A 207 4.38 -12.70 -17.70
N LYS A 208 5.08 -11.83 -18.44
CA LYS A 208 6.11 -12.23 -19.41
C LYS A 208 7.50 -12.35 -18.79
N ASP A 209 7.85 -11.46 -17.87
CA ASP A 209 9.11 -11.53 -17.14
C ASP A 209 9.14 -12.77 -16.23
N GLU A 210 10.05 -13.70 -16.52
CA GLU A 210 10.10 -15.00 -15.83
C GLU A 210 10.45 -14.87 -14.35
N THR A 211 11.25 -13.87 -13.96
CA THR A 211 11.57 -13.60 -12.55
C THR A 211 10.32 -13.15 -11.79
N THR A 212 9.61 -12.14 -12.31
CA THR A 212 8.36 -11.61 -11.74
C THR A 212 7.27 -12.69 -11.70
N LYS A 213 7.19 -13.52 -12.73
CA LYS A 213 6.26 -14.65 -12.81
C LYS A 213 6.53 -15.69 -11.73
N LYS A 214 7.79 -16.08 -11.50
CA LYS A 214 8.15 -16.99 -10.40
C LYS A 214 7.74 -16.42 -9.04
N SER A 215 8.08 -15.16 -8.76
CA SER A 215 7.66 -14.48 -7.53
C SER A 215 6.14 -14.46 -7.37
N CYS A 216 5.40 -14.20 -8.46
CA CYS A 216 3.95 -14.22 -8.47
C CYS A 216 3.40 -15.61 -8.12
N THR A 217 3.94 -16.68 -8.71
CA THR A 217 3.49 -18.06 -8.43
C THR A 217 3.78 -18.49 -6.99
N GLN A 218 4.93 -18.08 -6.43
CA GLN A 218 5.26 -18.32 -5.02
C GLN A 218 4.29 -17.59 -4.09
N LEU A 219 3.95 -16.33 -4.40
CA LEU A 219 2.97 -15.56 -3.64
C LEU A 219 1.59 -16.25 -3.61
N LEU A 220 1.14 -16.81 -4.74
CA LEU A 220 -0.11 -17.56 -4.80
C LEU A 220 -0.07 -18.83 -3.93
N MET A 221 1.05 -19.54 -3.87
CA MET A 221 1.18 -20.73 -3.01
C MET A 221 1.03 -20.39 -1.53
N LEU A 222 1.56 -19.23 -1.09
CA LEU A 222 1.45 -18.77 0.30
C LEU A 222 0.00 -18.40 0.68
N ASN A 223 -0.75 -17.80 -0.24
CA ASN A 223 -2.13 -17.40 0.02
C ASN A 223 -3.11 -18.58 0.11
N ILE A 224 -2.81 -19.71 -0.56
CA ILE A 224 -3.65 -20.91 -0.50
C ILE A 224 -3.61 -21.56 0.90
N THR A 225 -2.50 -21.44 1.64
CA THR A 225 -2.35 -22.04 2.97
C THR A 225 -3.06 -21.28 4.10
N ALA A 226 -3.67 -20.12 3.82
CA ALA A 226 -4.30 -19.26 4.82
C ALA A 226 -5.81 -19.51 5.01
N TYR A 227 -6.39 -20.46 4.25
CA TYR A 227 -7.81 -20.86 4.30
C TYR A 227 -7.95 -22.30 4.79
#